data_AF-A0A7I8J9Q5-F1
#
_entry.id   AF-A0A7I8J9Q5-F1
#
_cell.length_a   1.000
_cell.length_b   1.000
_cell.length_c   1.000
_cell.angle_alpha   90.00
_cell.angle_beta   90.00
_cell.angle_gamma   90.00
#
_symmetry.space_group_name_H-M   'P 1'
#
loop_
_entity.id
_entity.type
_entity.pdbx_description
1 polymer ?
#
loop_
_entity_poly.entity_id
_entity_poly.type
_entity_poly.pdbx_seq_one_letter_code
_entity_poly.pdbx_strand_id
1 'polypeptide(L)'
;MGNLQICGCLLLFLAAAVLRSSAIVFAPADKYLLDCGAASPTTLDDRRVFLPDDCSSTSTSSFALLSSQDSTPVEDPNPSTPPDRGAAHLVRLHFRSFSSPSHNLSAARFHVVAGRFVLLSNFSLVSVDGGPLLKEYIFTVESDYLVITFAPADASSLAFVNAIEVFSGPTDLISDLAWSEADNDYKNWGLSGQALETLYRINVGGAKVTSFNDTLWRTWKADDADFLKSGISTSRTVAFSGRVNYREGGASREVAPDHVYATSRVTDSNLTWVFHLNPGYKYLARMHFCDIVSLALNQLYFDIMINGKVVYDNFDLSKATDQSLASPFYIDFVVRLDNTRFLTVGISSSRLGFPANNLGLLNGLEIFKINNTVGSLDGTVKFFMFLRSLLCGFTFISLIAVAFMLVQWLRTETRSPVAWLPLPVDAEERKLMREIPITSGKTVQ
;
A
#
# COMPACT_ATOMS: atom_id res chain seq x y z
N MET A 1 13.84 -46.51 44.56
CA MET A 1 12.68 -45.73 44.06
C MET A 1 13.05 -44.32 43.54
N GLY A 2 14.26 -43.80 43.76
CA GLY A 2 14.64 -42.45 43.28
C GLY A 2 14.98 -42.31 41.79
N ASN A 3 15.45 -43.39 41.12
CA ASN A 3 15.92 -43.29 39.72
C ASN A 3 14.79 -43.26 38.67
N LEU A 4 13.58 -43.70 39.02
CA LEU A 4 12.44 -43.74 38.09
C LEU A 4 11.70 -42.39 38.00
N GLN A 5 11.71 -41.60 39.08
CA GLN A 5 11.11 -40.26 39.11
C GLN A 5 11.93 -39.24 38.29
N ILE A 6 13.26 -39.35 38.29
CA ILE A 6 14.14 -38.44 37.56
C ILE A 6 13.97 -38.61 36.03
N CYS A 7 13.77 -39.84 35.57
CA CYS A 7 13.56 -40.14 34.15
C CYS A 7 12.21 -39.61 33.65
N GLY A 8 11.15 -39.71 34.46
CA GLY A 8 9.82 -39.16 34.13
C GLY A 8 9.79 -37.63 34.04
N CYS A 9 10.49 -36.93 34.93
CA CYS A 9 10.61 -35.47 34.88
C CYS A 9 11.42 -34.99 33.67
N LEU A 10 12.48 -35.71 33.27
CA LEU A 10 13.30 -35.38 32.11
C LEU A 10 12.52 -35.57 30.78
N LEU A 11 11.71 -36.63 30.69
CA LEU A 11 10.82 -36.89 29.56
C LEU A 11 9.69 -35.86 29.44
N LEU A 12 9.13 -35.39 30.57
CA LEU A 12 8.16 -34.29 30.59
C LEU A 12 8.79 -32.94 30.22
N PHE A 13 10.03 -32.68 30.62
CA PHE A 13 10.78 -31.48 30.20
C PHE A 13 11.14 -31.52 28.71
N LEU A 14 11.55 -32.69 28.18
CA LEU A 14 11.81 -32.89 26.76
C LEU A 14 10.52 -32.79 25.93
N ALA A 15 9.39 -33.34 26.41
CA ALA A 15 8.09 -33.18 25.76
C ALA A 15 7.64 -31.71 25.77
N ALA A 16 7.78 -31.00 26.89
CA ALA A 16 7.47 -29.57 26.99
C ALA A 16 8.41 -28.69 26.13
N ALA A 17 9.66 -29.10 25.93
CA ALA A 17 10.60 -28.45 25.03
C ALA A 17 10.29 -28.72 23.55
N VAL A 18 9.82 -29.93 23.20
CA VAL A 18 9.37 -30.28 21.84
C VAL A 18 8.03 -29.60 21.51
N LEU A 19 7.19 -29.31 22.51
CA LEU A 19 5.93 -28.55 22.36
C LEU A 19 6.12 -27.02 22.24
N ARG A 20 7.34 -26.50 22.23
CA ARG A 20 7.64 -25.06 22.03
C ARG A 20 8.39 -24.73 20.74
N SER A 21 8.41 -25.62 19.75
CA SER A 21 8.75 -25.21 18.38
C SER A 21 7.50 -24.71 17.65
N SER A 22 6.84 -23.70 18.21
CA SER A 22 5.99 -22.85 17.40
C SER A 22 6.95 -22.03 16.54
N ALA A 23 6.95 -22.22 15.22
CA ALA A 23 7.48 -21.19 14.35
C ALA A 23 6.73 -19.91 14.74
N ILE A 24 7.46 -18.90 15.24
CA ILE A 24 6.87 -17.60 15.54
C ILE A 24 6.47 -17.06 14.17
N VAL A 25 5.19 -17.19 13.85
CA VAL A 25 4.60 -16.48 12.71
C VAL A 25 4.62 -15.02 13.11
N PHE A 26 5.21 -14.17 12.28
CA PHE A 26 5.20 -12.73 12.51
C PHE A 26 3.77 -12.26 12.78
N ALA A 27 3.58 -11.59 13.90
CA ALA A 27 2.35 -10.95 14.27
C ALA A 27 2.61 -9.44 14.22
N PRO A 28 2.05 -8.73 13.22
CA PRO A 28 2.07 -7.27 13.20
C PRO A 28 1.57 -6.70 14.54
N ALA A 29 2.16 -5.58 14.98
CA ALA A 29 1.72 -4.88 16.20
C ALA A 29 0.26 -4.40 16.05
N ASP A 30 -0.03 -3.82 14.90
CA ASP A 30 -1.37 -3.50 14.41
C ASP A 30 -1.68 -4.22 13.10
N LYS A 31 -2.96 -4.52 12.86
CA LYS A 31 -3.45 -5.00 11.57
C LYS A 31 -4.92 -4.67 11.39
N TYR A 32 -5.28 -4.25 10.20
CA TYR A 32 -6.63 -3.94 9.77
C TYR A 32 -6.85 -4.63 8.43
N LEU A 33 -7.77 -5.61 8.42
CA LEU A 33 -8.11 -6.40 7.22
C LEU A 33 -9.60 -6.19 6.96
N LEU A 34 -9.93 -5.42 5.92
CA LEU A 34 -11.28 -4.95 5.65
C LEU A 34 -11.80 -5.56 4.34
N ASP A 35 -12.97 -6.19 4.41
CA ASP A 35 -13.74 -6.68 3.26
C ASP A 35 -14.86 -5.67 2.96
N CYS A 36 -14.62 -4.80 1.97
CA CYS A 36 -15.40 -3.60 1.76
C CYS A 36 -16.76 -3.93 1.13
N GLY A 37 -17.85 -3.68 1.86
CA GLY A 37 -19.21 -4.02 1.51
C GLY A 37 -19.62 -5.45 1.84
N ALA A 38 -18.81 -6.19 2.60
CA ALA A 38 -19.22 -7.50 3.11
C ALA A 38 -20.22 -7.33 4.27
N ALA A 39 -21.20 -8.23 4.38
CA ALA A 39 -22.16 -8.23 5.49
C ALA A 39 -21.68 -9.03 6.71
N SER A 40 -20.62 -9.82 6.56
CA SER A 40 -20.07 -10.70 7.59
C SER A 40 -18.58 -10.94 7.36
N PRO A 41 -17.81 -11.31 8.40
CA PRO A 41 -16.39 -11.62 8.26
C PRO A 41 -16.11 -12.70 7.22
N THR A 42 -15.06 -12.49 6.42
CA THR A 42 -14.58 -13.43 5.39
C THR A 42 -13.27 -14.05 5.85
N THR A 43 -13.22 -15.38 5.92
CA THR A 43 -11.98 -16.11 6.25
C THR A 43 -11.36 -16.67 4.98
N LEU A 44 -10.10 -16.34 4.72
CA LEU A 44 -9.32 -16.84 3.59
C LEU A 44 -8.64 -18.19 3.92
N ASP A 45 -8.17 -18.90 2.90
CA ASP A 45 -7.43 -20.16 3.04
C ASP A 45 -6.13 -20.00 3.85
N ASP A 46 -5.53 -18.81 3.83
CA ASP A 46 -4.38 -18.42 4.64
C ASP A 46 -4.73 -18.03 6.09
N ARG A 47 -5.99 -18.29 6.50
CA ARG A 47 -6.55 -18.04 7.83
C ARG A 47 -6.68 -16.57 8.21
N ARG A 48 -6.38 -15.64 7.31
CA ARG A 48 -6.72 -14.23 7.53
C ARG A 48 -8.22 -14.07 7.56
N VAL A 49 -8.69 -13.31 8.54
CA VAL A 49 -10.09 -12.93 8.68
C VAL A 49 -10.19 -11.46 8.33
N PHE A 50 -10.93 -11.16 7.27
CA PHE A 50 -11.28 -9.81 6.89
C PHE A 50 -12.64 -9.47 7.51
N LEU A 51 -12.73 -8.30 8.12
CA LEU A 51 -13.94 -7.82 8.77
C LEU A 51 -14.72 -6.91 7.79
N PRO A 52 -16.05 -6.88 7.86
CA PRO A 52 -16.86 -5.84 7.22
C PRO A 52 -16.36 -4.44 7.57
N ASP A 53 -16.47 -3.51 6.63
CA ASP A 53 -16.19 -2.09 6.83
C ASP A 53 -17.35 -1.33 7.49
N ASP A 54 -18.48 -2.00 7.74
CA ASP A 54 -19.73 -1.35 8.14
C ASP A 54 -19.87 -1.20 9.67
N CYS A 55 -19.91 0.07 10.09
CA CYS A 55 -20.45 0.52 11.36
C CYS A 55 -21.85 1.12 11.12
N SER A 56 -22.91 0.32 11.32
CA SER A 56 -24.28 0.78 11.60
C SER A 56 -25.10 1.53 10.52
N SER A 57 -25.04 1.15 9.24
CA SER A 57 -26.14 1.53 8.33
C SER A 57 -26.60 0.38 7.44
N THR A 58 -27.89 0.06 7.53
CA THR A 58 -28.63 -0.93 6.73
C THR A 58 -28.54 -0.67 5.23
N SER A 59 -27.40 -0.95 4.62
CA SER A 59 -27.22 -0.94 3.18
C SER A 59 -27.12 -2.39 2.69
N THR A 60 -28.21 -2.90 2.16
CA THR A 60 -28.37 -4.24 1.58
C THR A 60 -27.57 -4.47 0.28
N SER A 61 -26.50 -3.73 0.05
CA SER A 61 -25.64 -3.84 -1.13
C SER A 61 -24.29 -4.42 -0.72
N SER A 62 -23.91 -5.52 -1.35
CA SER A 62 -22.68 -6.29 -1.14
C SER A 62 -21.40 -5.59 -1.63
N PHE A 63 -21.32 -4.26 -1.54
CA PHE A 63 -20.20 -3.43 -1.97
C PHE A 63 -20.24 -2.06 -1.28
N ALA A 64 -19.07 -1.55 -0.88
CA ALA A 64 -18.92 -0.19 -0.38
C ALA A 64 -18.80 0.80 -1.57
N LEU A 65 -19.89 1.46 -1.92
CA LEU A 65 -19.85 2.63 -2.80
C LEU A 65 -19.54 3.85 -1.93
N LEU A 66 -18.31 4.35 -2.01
CA LEU A 66 -17.93 5.60 -1.35
C LEU A 66 -18.50 6.78 -2.15
N SER A 67 -19.69 7.23 -1.73
CA SER A 67 -20.28 8.52 -2.13
C SER A 67 -19.43 9.66 -1.60
N SER A 68 -19.19 10.70 -2.42
CA SER A 68 -18.32 11.85 -2.13
C SER A 68 -18.78 12.77 -0.99
N GLN A 69 -19.81 12.38 -0.22
CA GLN A 69 -20.37 13.16 0.88
C GLN A 69 -20.20 12.52 2.26
N ASP A 70 -19.86 11.24 2.36
CA ASP A 70 -19.67 10.57 3.65
C ASP A 70 -18.22 10.16 3.83
N SER A 71 -17.50 10.88 4.69
CA SER A 71 -16.29 10.37 5.33
C SER A 71 -16.74 9.36 6.39
N THR A 72 -16.89 8.09 6.02
CA THR A 72 -17.10 7.03 7.00
C THR A 72 -15.77 6.77 7.72
N PRO A 73 -15.65 7.05 9.03
CA PRO A 73 -14.52 6.52 9.78
C PRO A 73 -14.64 5.01 9.74
N VAL A 74 -13.64 4.34 9.15
CA VAL A 74 -13.54 2.89 9.26
C VAL A 74 -13.02 2.61 10.66
N GLU A 75 -13.94 2.62 11.63
CA GLU A 75 -13.65 2.13 12.97
C GLU A 75 -13.73 0.61 12.93
N ASP A 76 -12.61 -0.04 13.27
CA ASP A 76 -12.55 -1.48 13.50
C ASP A 76 -13.58 -1.84 14.59
N PRO A 77 -14.51 -2.79 14.34
CA PRO A 77 -15.41 -3.27 15.38
C PRO A 77 -14.70 -3.99 16.54
N ASN A 78 -13.37 -4.15 16.46
CA ASN A 78 -12.53 -4.68 17.53
C ASN A 78 -11.35 -3.73 17.82
N PRO A 79 -11.22 -3.16 19.03
CA PRO A 79 -10.19 -2.17 19.34
C PRO A 79 -8.83 -2.86 19.58
N SER A 80 -8.14 -3.30 18.53
CA SER A 80 -6.74 -3.71 18.63
C SER A 80 -5.84 -2.61 18.10
N THR A 81 -5.55 -1.66 19.01
CA THR A 81 -4.48 -0.64 18.97
C THR A 81 -4.48 0.35 17.79
N PRO A 82 -4.21 1.64 18.01
CA PRO A 82 -3.93 2.57 16.90
C PRO A 82 -2.66 2.13 16.13
N PRO A 83 -2.47 2.58 14.87
CA PRO A 83 -1.25 2.35 14.11
C PRO A 83 0.01 2.74 14.88
N ASP A 84 1.05 1.91 14.82
CA ASP A 84 2.31 2.12 15.51
C ASP A 84 3.07 3.30 14.88
N ARG A 85 3.11 4.41 15.61
CA ARG A 85 3.70 5.66 15.14
C ARG A 85 5.16 5.46 14.79
N GLY A 86 5.53 5.80 13.56
CA GLY A 86 6.90 5.71 13.09
C GLY A 86 7.31 4.32 12.58
N ALA A 87 6.41 3.33 12.63
CA ALA A 87 6.63 2.05 11.96
C ALA A 87 6.27 2.14 10.46
N ALA A 88 7.02 1.39 9.64
CA ALA A 88 6.65 1.18 8.25
C ALA A 88 5.40 0.30 8.19
N HIS A 89 4.38 0.74 7.46
CA HIS A 89 3.16 -0.04 7.26
C HIS A 89 3.09 -0.55 5.83
N LEU A 90 2.61 -1.78 5.67
CA LEU A 90 2.13 -2.27 4.38
C LEU A 90 0.68 -1.85 4.22
N VAL A 91 0.38 -1.19 3.10
CA VAL A 91 -0.97 -0.80 2.69
C VAL A 91 -1.30 -1.50 1.37
N ARG A 92 -2.30 -2.38 1.39
CA ARG A 92 -2.73 -3.15 0.23
C ARG A 92 -4.16 -2.80 -0.14
N LEU A 93 -4.36 -2.50 -1.42
CA LEU A 93 -5.66 -2.19 -1.99
C LEU A 93 -6.01 -3.26 -3.04
N HIS A 94 -7.14 -3.92 -2.84
CA HIS A 94 -7.65 -4.96 -3.73
C HIS A 94 -8.74 -4.37 -4.62
N PHE A 95 -8.59 -4.55 -5.94
CA PHE A 95 -9.54 -4.09 -6.93
C PHE A 95 -9.97 -5.24 -7.83
N ARG A 96 -11.27 -5.36 -8.04
CA ARG A 96 -11.88 -6.25 -9.01
C ARG A 96 -13.02 -5.51 -9.68
N SER A 97 -12.80 -5.07 -10.91
CA SER A 97 -13.84 -4.42 -11.68
C SER A 97 -14.88 -5.43 -12.16
N PHE A 98 -16.15 -5.06 -12.07
CA PHE A 98 -17.27 -5.79 -12.65
C PHE A 98 -18.28 -4.80 -13.21
N SER A 99 -19.10 -5.28 -14.14
CA SER A 99 -20.18 -4.50 -14.73
C SER A 99 -21.52 -5.15 -14.41
N SER A 100 -22.44 -4.35 -13.89
CA SER A 100 -23.82 -4.73 -13.59
C SER A 100 -24.77 -3.67 -14.16
N PRO A 101 -26.07 -3.97 -14.36
CA PRO A 101 -27.02 -3.00 -14.92
C PRO A 101 -27.15 -1.71 -14.10
N SER A 102 -26.88 -1.76 -12.79
CA SER A 102 -26.96 -0.60 -11.89
C SER A 102 -25.61 0.11 -11.70
N HIS A 103 -24.49 -0.60 -11.81
CA HIS A 103 -23.15 -0.06 -11.58
C HIS A 103 -22.13 -0.65 -12.54
N ASN A 104 -21.43 0.22 -13.27
CA ASN A 104 -20.36 -0.16 -14.18
C ASN A 104 -19.00 0.26 -13.60
N LEU A 105 -18.38 -0.60 -12.79
CA LEU A 105 -17.07 -0.31 -12.19
C LEU A 105 -15.94 -0.30 -13.22
N SER A 106 -16.14 -0.92 -14.40
CA SER A 106 -15.18 -0.83 -15.51
C SER A 106 -15.08 0.59 -16.09
N ALA A 107 -16.06 1.46 -15.83
CA ALA A 107 -16.02 2.89 -16.18
C ALA A 107 -15.51 3.78 -15.04
N ALA A 108 -15.21 3.21 -13.87
CA ALA A 108 -14.73 3.95 -12.73
C ALA A 108 -13.36 4.57 -13.02
N ARG A 109 -13.20 5.82 -12.61
CA ARG A 109 -11.99 6.61 -12.76
C ARG A 109 -11.82 7.45 -11.50
N PHE A 110 -10.76 7.19 -10.75
CA PHE A 110 -10.60 7.79 -9.44
C PHE A 110 -9.13 7.93 -9.04
N HIS A 111 -8.93 8.61 -7.92
CA HIS A 111 -7.65 8.84 -7.28
C HIS A 111 -7.68 8.21 -5.90
N VAL A 112 -6.52 7.76 -5.42
CA VAL A 112 -6.35 7.25 -4.07
C VAL A 112 -5.20 7.98 -3.40
N VAL A 113 -5.47 8.47 -2.21
CA VAL A 113 -4.53 9.21 -1.39
C VAL A 113 -4.47 8.57 -0.01
N ALA A 114 -3.27 8.37 0.52
CA ALA A 114 -3.09 7.87 1.88
C ALA A 114 -2.10 8.76 2.63
N GLY A 115 -2.55 9.35 3.74
CA GLY A 115 -1.76 10.35 4.47
C GLY A 115 -1.34 11.51 3.56
N ARG A 116 -0.02 11.68 3.37
CA ARG A 116 0.56 12.72 2.49
C ARG A 116 0.90 12.25 1.08
N PHE A 117 0.61 10.99 0.74
CA PHE A 117 1.02 10.37 -0.52
C PHE A 117 -0.15 10.16 -1.48
N VAL A 118 0.08 10.46 -2.76
CA VAL A 118 -0.84 10.08 -3.85
C VAL A 118 -0.45 8.68 -4.32
N LEU A 119 -1.28 7.69 -4.02
CA LEU A 119 -1.01 6.28 -4.34
C LEU A 119 -1.43 5.94 -5.77
N LEU A 120 -2.59 6.45 -6.18
CA LEU A 120 -3.17 6.26 -7.51
C LEU A 120 -3.70 7.58 -8.02
N SER A 121 -3.47 7.87 -9.30
CA SER A 121 -4.00 9.06 -9.94
C SER A 121 -4.67 8.71 -11.25
N ASN A 122 -5.92 9.13 -11.39
CA ASN A 122 -6.65 8.98 -12.63
C ASN A 122 -6.76 7.50 -13.05
N PHE A 123 -6.86 6.64 -12.04
CA PHE A 123 -6.78 5.20 -12.14
C PHE A 123 -8.09 4.65 -12.69
N SER A 124 -7.98 3.74 -13.65
CA SER A 124 -9.10 2.97 -14.18
C SER A 124 -8.67 1.52 -14.38
N LEU A 125 -9.60 0.59 -14.16
CA LEU A 125 -9.37 -0.84 -14.32
C LEU A 125 -10.30 -1.40 -15.40
N VAL A 126 -9.81 -1.45 -16.64
CA VAL A 126 -10.57 -1.98 -17.78
C VAL A 126 -10.68 -3.49 -17.62
N SER A 127 -11.90 -4.01 -17.71
CA SER A 127 -12.27 -5.41 -17.44
C SER A 127 -11.79 -6.43 -18.48
N VAL A 128 -10.69 -6.19 -19.19
CA VAL A 128 -10.29 -7.03 -20.34
C VAL A 128 -10.00 -8.47 -19.91
N ASP A 129 -9.51 -8.69 -18.69
CA ASP A 129 -9.22 -10.04 -18.15
C ASP A 129 -9.95 -10.39 -16.83
N GLY A 130 -10.76 -9.48 -16.26
CA GLY A 130 -11.64 -9.73 -15.09
C GLY A 130 -10.99 -10.20 -13.77
N GLY A 131 -9.66 -10.31 -13.73
CA GLY A 131 -8.90 -10.77 -12.58
C GLY A 131 -8.76 -9.70 -11.48
N PRO A 132 -8.58 -10.12 -10.21
CA PRO A 132 -8.28 -9.19 -9.13
C PRO A 132 -6.90 -8.55 -9.33
N LEU A 133 -6.80 -7.25 -9.03
CA LEU A 133 -5.57 -6.47 -8.99
C LEU A 133 -5.25 -6.10 -7.54
N LEU A 134 -4.04 -6.43 -7.11
CA LEU A 134 -3.48 -6.00 -5.84
C LEU A 134 -2.49 -4.85 -6.07
N LYS A 135 -2.68 -3.74 -5.37
CA LYS A 135 -1.70 -2.67 -5.23
C LYS A 135 -1.13 -2.70 -3.82
N GLU A 136 0.18 -2.79 -3.68
CA GLU A 136 0.88 -2.86 -2.39
C GLU A 136 1.83 -1.65 -2.25
N TYR A 137 1.72 -0.98 -1.11
CA TYR A 137 2.50 0.20 -0.77
C TYR A 137 3.17 0.02 0.58
N ILE A 138 4.32 0.64 0.77
CA ILE A 138 5.05 0.68 2.03
C ILE A 138 5.40 2.13 2.34
N PHE A 139 4.98 2.62 3.51
CA PHE A 139 5.38 3.94 4.00
C PHE A 139 5.19 4.03 5.51
N THR A 140 5.90 4.98 6.12
CA THR A 140 5.80 5.24 7.55
C THR A 140 4.52 6.02 7.87
N VAL A 141 3.77 5.55 8.87
CA VAL A 141 2.59 6.27 9.38
C VAL A 141 3.03 7.17 10.53
N GLU A 142 2.86 8.49 10.34
CA GLU A 142 3.37 9.52 11.25
C GLU A 142 2.34 9.98 12.31
N SER A 143 1.11 9.45 12.28
CA SER A 143 -0.02 9.85 13.14
C SER A 143 -0.68 8.63 13.80
N ASP A 144 -1.58 8.85 14.78
CA ASP A 144 -2.41 7.79 15.40
C ASP A 144 -3.50 7.25 14.48
N TYR A 145 -3.61 7.78 13.27
CA TYR A 145 -4.62 7.39 12.31
C TYR A 145 -4.06 7.55 10.90
N LEU A 146 -4.45 6.64 10.01
CA LEU A 146 -4.17 6.71 8.58
C LEU A 146 -5.48 6.99 7.85
N VAL A 147 -5.55 8.13 7.15
CA VAL A 147 -6.69 8.44 6.28
C VAL A 147 -6.37 7.97 4.86
N ILE A 148 -7.19 7.07 4.32
CA ILE A 148 -7.17 6.66 2.92
C ILE A 148 -8.39 7.24 2.23
N THR A 149 -8.19 8.15 1.29
CA THR A 149 -9.25 8.85 0.56
C THR A 149 -9.35 8.32 -0.86
N PHE A 150 -10.55 7.88 -1.24
CA PHE A 150 -10.92 7.51 -2.59
C PHE A 150 -11.75 8.64 -3.21
N ALA A 151 -11.25 9.27 -4.26
CA ALA A 151 -11.88 10.44 -4.87
C ALA A 151 -12.18 10.17 -6.36
N PRO A 152 -13.45 10.17 -6.80
CA PRO A 152 -13.78 10.14 -8.22
C PRO A 152 -13.05 11.25 -8.99
N ALA A 153 -12.59 10.94 -10.20
CA ALA A 153 -11.84 11.88 -11.04
C ALA A 153 -12.73 13.02 -11.58
N ASP A 154 -14.03 12.77 -11.69
CA ASP A 154 -15.05 13.70 -12.17
C ASP A 154 -16.42 13.35 -11.55
N ALA A 155 -17.36 14.29 -11.62
CA ALA A 155 -18.68 14.17 -10.97
C ALA A 155 -19.55 13.02 -11.50
N SER A 156 -19.27 12.54 -12.72
CA SER A 156 -19.95 11.39 -13.31
C SER A 156 -19.26 10.05 -13.04
N SER A 157 -18.07 10.08 -12.45
CA SER A 157 -17.29 8.88 -12.17
C SER A 157 -17.52 8.35 -10.75
N LEU A 158 -17.01 7.15 -10.51
CA LEU A 158 -17.10 6.44 -9.25
C LEU A 158 -15.71 6.02 -8.80
N ALA A 159 -15.56 5.82 -7.48
CA ALA A 159 -14.41 5.18 -6.88
C ALA A 159 -14.86 3.88 -6.21
N PHE A 160 -14.01 2.87 -6.20
CA PHE A 160 -14.30 1.60 -5.55
C PHE A 160 -13.03 0.94 -5.02
N VAL A 161 -13.21 0.09 -4.02
CA VAL A 161 -12.20 -0.82 -3.48
C VAL A 161 -12.94 -2.05 -2.96
N ASN A 162 -12.34 -3.22 -3.11
CA ASN A 162 -12.95 -4.48 -2.68
C ASN A 162 -12.45 -4.93 -1.32
N ALA A 163 -11.17 -4.71 -1.03
CA ALA A 163 -10.61 -4.97 0.28
C ALA A 163 -9.40 -4.07 0.55
N ILE A 164 -9.15 -3.80 1.83
CA ILE A 164 -8.02 -3.01 2.30
C ILE A 164 -7.27 -3.83 3.36
N GLU A 165 -5.96 -3.90 3.23
CA GLU A 165 -5.08 -4.37 4.32
C GLU A 165 -4.16 -3.24 4.74
N VAL A 166 -4.08 -2.98 6.05
CA VAL A 166 -3.09 -2.08 6.64
C VAL A 166 -2.48 -2.79 7.83
N PHE A 167 -1.17 -2.97 7.84
CA PHE A 167 -0.50 -3.57 8.99
C PHE A 167 0.96 -3.14 9.08
N SER A 168 1.42 -2.97 10.30
CA SER A 168 2.82 -2.73 10.67
C SER A 168 3.75 -3.84 10.14
N GLY A 169 4.81 -3.42 9.48
CA GLY A 169 5.93 -4.27 9.08
C GLY A 169 7.04 -4.28 10.13
N PRO A 170 8.01 -5.19 10.01
CA PRO A 170 9.18 -5.18 10.90
C PRO A 170 10.07 -3.95 10.62
N THR A 171 10.89 -3.58 11.60
CA THR A 171 11.74 -2.39 11.53
C THR A 171 12.82 -2.46 10.45
N ASP A 172 13.22 -3.67 10.05
CA ASP A 172 14.23 -3.93 9.02
C ASP A 172 13.63 -4.11 7.62
N LEU A 173 12.32 -3.92 7.45
CA LEU A 173 11.66 -4.13 6.15
C LEU A 173 12.25 -3.21 5.07
N ILE A 174 12.44 -1.93 5.37
CA ILE A 174 13.02 -0.92 4.47
C ILE A 174 14.13 -0.20 5.22
N SER A 175 15.38 -0.36 4.76
CA SER A 175 16.52 0.38 5.27
C SER A 175 16.62 1.73 4.58
N ASP A 176 17.12 2.75 5.29
CA ASP A 176 17.52 4.01 4.67
C ASP A 176 18.79 3.89 3.82
N LEU A 177 19.53 2.80 3.98
CA LEU A 177 20.79 2.56 3.29
C LEU A 177 20.58 1.74 2.02
N ALA A 178 21.22 2.17 0.94
CA ALA A 178 21.31 1.42 -0.31
C ALA A 178 22.70 1.60 -0.93
N TRP A 179 23.17 0.58 -1.65
CA TRP A 179 24.46 0.58 -2.29
C TRP A 179 24.56 1.69 -3.34
N SER A 180 25.70 2.39 -3.37
CA SER A 180 26.02 3.39 -4.37
C SER A 180 27.32 3.05 -5.09
N GLU A 181 27.22 2.76 -6.39
CA GLU A 181 28.37 2.53 -7.27
C GLU A 181 29.36 3.73 -7.24
N ALA A 182 28.83 4.95 -7.19
CA ALA A 182 29.66 6.17 -7.19
C ALA A 182 30.48 6.33 -5.90
N ASP A 183 29.92 5.93 -4.77
CA ASP A 183 30.55 6.05 -3.45
C ASP A 183 31.32 4.76 -3.08
N ASN A 184 31.12 3.67 -3.83
CA ASN A 184 31.58 2.30 -3.54
C ASN A 184 31.27 1.85 -2.09
N ASP A 185 30.13 2.30 -1.58
CA ASP A 185 29.67 2.06 -0.22
C ASP A 185 28.14 2.27 -0.13
N TYR A 186 27.58 1.96 1.03
CA TYR A 186 26.20 2.24 1.38
C TYR A 186 25.99 3.73 1.63
N LYS A 187 25.00 4.29 0.93
CA LYS A 187 24.56 5.67 1.08
C LYS A 187 23.22 5.73 1.76
N ASN A 188 23.01 6.74 2.60
CA ASN A 188 21.68 7.05 3.14
C ASN A 188 20.83 7.77 2.09
N TRP A 189 19.72 7.13 1.69
CA TRP A 189 18.73 7.63 0.74
C TRP A 189 17.42 8.11 1.41
N GLY A 190 17.28 7.96 2.73
CA GLY A 190 16.08 8.34 3.47
C GLY A 190 14.82 7.61 2.99
N LEU A 191 14.94 6.33 2.63
CA LEU A 191 13.88 5.50 2.06
C LEU A 191 12.71 5.29 3.03
N SER A 192 12.96 5.22 4.34
CA SER A 192 11.94 5.13 5.39
C SER A 192 10.99 6.33 5.42
N GLY A 193 11.45 7.50 4.96
CA GLY A 193 10.65 8.72 4.82
C GLY A 193 9.90 8.85 3.48
N GLN A 194 10.10 7.90 2.56
CA GLN A 194 9.45 7.81 1.26
C GLN A 194 8.27 6.83 1.29
N ALA A 195 7.42 6.90 0.26
CA ALA A 195 6.46 5.85 -0.05
C ALA A 195 6.98 4.99 -1.21
N LEU A 196 6.83 3.68 -1.07
CA LEU A 196 7.25 2.68 -2.03
C LEU A 196 6.03 1.91 -2.55
N GLU A 197 5.92 1.72 -3.86
CA GLU A 197 4.95 0.79 -4.47
C GLU A 197 5.69 -0.48 -4.90
N THR A 198 5.25 -1.64 -4.42
CA THR A 198 5.80 -2.92 -4.88
C THR A 198 5.32 -3.20 -6.30
N LEU A 199 6.26 -3.37 -7.24
CA LEU A 199 5.95 -3.68 -8.64
C LEU A 199 6.22 -5.14 -8.98
N TYR A 200 7.34 -5.68 -8.50
CA TYR A 200 7.76 -7.04 -8.77
C TYR A 200 8.32 -7.69 -7.51
N ARG A 201 8.06 -8.99 -7.38
CA ARG A 201 8.55 -9.85 -6.32
C ARG A 201 8.73 -11.25 -6.88
N ILE A 202 9.98 -11.68 -7.00
CA ILE A 202 10.39 -12.86 -7.77
C ILE A 202 11.14 -13.83 -6.85
N ASN A 203 10.66 -15.07 -6.78
CA ASN A 203 11.36 -16.20 -6.19
C ASN A 203 12.25 -16.85 -7.26
N VAL A 204 13.56 -16.69 -7.15
CA VAL A 204 14.50 -17.05 -8.21
C VAL A 204 14.91 -18.52 -8.08
N GLY A 205 14.69 -19.30 -9.15
CA GLY A 205 14.93 -20.74 -9.18
C GLY A 205 13.92 -21.56 -8.37
N GLY A 206 12.95 -20.91 -7.72
CA GLY A 206 11.91 -21.54 -6.92
C GLY A 206 10.52 -21.45 -7.54
N ALA A 207 9.57 -22.16 -6.91
CA ALA A 207 8.17 -22.08 -7.28
C ALA A 207 7.50 -20.80 -6.73
N LYS A 208 6.30 -20.49 -7.23
CA LYS A 208 5.48 -19.39 -6.72
C LYS A 208 5.23 -19.56 -5.21
N VAL A 209 5.53 -18.52 -4.43
CA VAL A 209 5.17 -18.43 -3.00
C VAL A 209 3.88 -17.62 -2.89
N THR A 210 2.91 -18.14 -2.16
CA THR A 210 1.62 -17.49 -1.90
C THR A 210 1.59 -16.92 -0.49
N SER A 211 0.55 -16.15 -0.17
CA SER A 211 0.35 -15.57 1.17
C SER A 211 0.37 -16.61 2.29
N PHE A 212 -0.04 -17.86 2.02
CA PHE A 212 -0.02 -18.96 2.98
C PHE A 212 1.41 -19.34 3.43
N ASN A 213 2.39 -19.20 2.53
CA ASN A 213 3.78 -19.60 2.75
C ASN A 213 4.72 -18.40 2.97
N ASP A 214 4.19 -17.18 2.99
CA ASP A 214 4.96 -15.94 3.20
C ASP A 214 4.70 -15.37 4.60
N THR A 215 5.73 -14.75 5.17
CA THR A 215 5.70 -14.15 6.51
C THR A 215 4.89 -12.87 6.63
N LEU A 216 4.68 -12.16 5.52
CA LEU A 216 3.91 -10.92 5.44
C LEU A 216 2.75 -11.03 4.45
N TRP A 217 2.28 -12.25 4.17
CA TRP A 217 1.21 -12.56 3.22
C TRP A 217 1.47 -12.06 1.78
N ARG A 218 2.74 -11.91 1.38
CA ARG A 218 3.14 -11.50 0.04
C ARG A 218 3.04 -12.67 -0.94
N THR A 219 2.99 -12.35 -2.22
CA THR A 219 3.12 -13.33 -3.30
C THR A 219 4.44 -13.12 -4.04
N TRP A 220 5.24 -14.17 -4.15
CA TRP A 220 6.47 -14.20 -4.96
C TRP A 220 6.22 -15.02 -6.22
N LYS A 221 6.40 -14.42 -7.40
CA LYS A 221 6.28 -15.11 -8.70
C LYS A 221 7.54 -15.92 -8.98
N ALA A 222 7.45 -17.00 -9.75
CA ALA A 222 8.63 -17.70 -10.23
C ALA A 222 9.41 -16.83 -11.23
N ASP A 223 10.72 -17.08 -11.37
CA ASP A 223 11.58 -16.40 -12.35
C ASP A 223 11.50 -17.01 -13.76
N ASP A 224 10.27 -17.14 -14.26
CA ASP A 224 10.00 -17.74 -15.57
C ASP A 224 10.42 -16.86 -16.76
N ALA A 225 10.07 -17.30 -17.96
CA ALA A 225 10.43 -16.65 -19.22
C ALA A 225 9.86 -15.22 -19.36
N ASP A 226 8.91 -14.79 -18.51
CA ASP A 226 8.42 -13.42 -18.52
C ASP A 226 9.48 -12.44 -18.01
N PHE A 227 10.33 -12.89 -17.06
CA PHE A 227 11.34 -12.06 -16.41
C PHE A 227 12.76 -12.41 -16.83
N LEU A 228 13.10 -13.70 -16.86
CA LEU A 228 14.44 -14.17 -17.18
C LEU A 228 14.64 -14.19 -18.69
N LYS A 229 15.49 -13.29 -19.22
CA LYS A 229 15.64 -13.10 -20.68
C LYS A 229 16.97 -13.55 -21.26
N SER A 230 17.99 -13.75 -20.43
CA SER A 230 19.32 -14.17 -20.89
C SER A 230 19.97 -15.15 -19.91
N GLY A 231 20.80 -16.07 -20.43
CA GLY A 231 21.59 -17.02 -19.64
C GLY A 231 20.88 -18.33 -19.24
N ILE A 232 19.64 -18.56 -19.69
CA ILE A 232 18.85 -19.75 -19.30
C ILE A 232 19.61 -21.06 -19.60
N SER A 233 20.19 -21.18 -20.79
CA SER A 233 20.87 -22.40 -21.26
C SER A 233 22.13 -22.76 -20.48
N THR A 234 22.75 -21.78 -19.81
CA THR A 234 23.96 -21.96 -18.98
C THR A 234 23.64 -21.91 -17.48
N SER A 235 22.34 -21.92 -17.13
CA SER A 235 21.90 -21.85 -15.74
C SER A 235 21.23 -23.12 -15.28
N ARG A 236 21.22 -23.31 -13.96
CA ARG A 236 20.44 -24.35 -13.29
C ARG A 236 19.81 -23.81 -12.03
N THR A 237 18.69 -24.40 -11.63
CA THR A 237 18.07 -24.11 -10.34
C THR A 237 18.67 -25.00 -9.25
N VAL A 238 18.69 -24.49 -8.03
CA VAL A 238 19.11 -25.22 -6.82
C VAL A 238 18.04 -25.06 -5.76
N ALA A 239 17.74 -26.15 -5.07
CA ALA A 239 16.88 -26.17 -3.91
C ALA A 239 17.66 -26.71 -2.71
N PHE A 240 17.44 -26.09 -1.56
CA PHE A 240 18.06 -26.44 -0.29
C PHE A 240 17.03 -27.02 0.66
N SER A 241 17.28 -28.23 1.14
CA SER A 241 16.41 -28.92 2.09
C SER A 241 16.81 -28.67 3.56
N GLY A 242 17.94 -27.99 3.78
CA GLY A 242 18.41 -27.64 5.12
C GLY A 242 17.69 -26.44 5.71
N ARG A 243 18.08 -26.08 6.92
CA ARG A 243 17.52 -24.92 7.63
C ARG A 243 18.24 -23.64 7.20
N VAL A 244 17.48 -22.65 6.72
CA VAL A 244 17.99 -21.30 6.49
C VAL A 244 18.39 -20.67 7.83
N ASN A 245 19.60 -20.12 7.88
CA ASN A 245 20.27 -19.63 9.08
C ASN A 245 20.14 -18.10 9.17
N TYR A 246 18.96 -17.65 9.59
CA TYR A 246 18.68 -16.24 9.87
C TYR A 246 19.49 -15.77 11.08
N ARG A 247 20.19 -14.64 10.94
CA ARG A 247 21.08 -14.08 11.96
C ARG A 247 20.84 -12.59 12.14
N GLU A 248 21.17 -12.10 13.32
CA GLU A 248 21.21 -10.66 13.59
C GLU A 248 22.22 -9.98 12.65
N GLY A 249 21.86 -8.81 12.12
CA GLY A 249 22.66 -8.10 11.11
C GLY A 249 22.50 -8.60 9.67
N GLY A 250 21.86 -9.76 9.46
CA GLY A 250 21.46 -10.26 8.15
C GLY A 250 20.00 -9.95 7.80
N ALA A 251 19.49 -10.56 6.72
CA ALA A 251 18.07 -10.43 6.40
C ALA A 251 17.21 -11.22 7.39
N SER A 252 16.09 -10.65 7.86
CA SER A 252 15.10 -11.38 8.65
C SER A 252 14.18 -12.26 7.80
N ARG A 253 13.39 -13.09 8.48
CA ARG A 253 12.39 -13.97 7.84
C ARG A 253 11.23 -13.16 7.26
N GLU A 254 10.98 -11.98 7.81
CA GLU A 254 9.97 -11.04 7.37
C GLU A 254 10.45 -10.25 6.15
N VAL A 255 11.76 -10.00 6.01
CA VAL A 255 12.33 -9.46 4.76
C VAL A 255 12.09 -10.41 3.59
N ALA A 256 12.36 -11.72 3.72
CA ALA A 256 11.88 -12.75 2.79
C ALA A 256 11.82 -14.14 3.44
N PRO A 257 10.85 -14.99 3.04
CA PRO A 257 10.62 -16.28 3.69
C PRO A 257 11.66 -17.33 3.27
N ASP A 258 11.72 -18.44 4.02
CA ASP A 258 12.61 -19.57 3.74
C ASP A 258 12.46 -20.07 2.31
N HIS A 259 11.23 -20.07 1.77
CA HIS A 259 10.95 -20.50 0.40
C HIS A 259 11.67 -19.67 -0.68
N VAL A 260 12.12 -18.46 -0.36
CA VAL A 260 12.95 -17.63 -1.25
C VAL A 260 14.41 -17.97 -1.06
N TYR A 261 14.92 -17.92 0.18
CA TYR A 261 16.35 -18.16 0.43
C TYR A 261 16.78 -19.63 0.27
N ALA A 262 15.84 -20.58 0.32
CA ALA A 262 16.10 -22.00 0.10
C ALA A 262 16.09 -22.40 -1.39
N THR A 263 15.86 -21.47 -2.30
CA THR A 263 16.00 -21.69 -3.75
C THR A 263 16.91 -20.66 -4.37
N SER A 264 17.61 -21.05 -5.43
CA SER A 264 18.40 -20.10 -6.22
C SER A 264 18.49 -20.54 -7.67
N ARG A 265 18.84 -19.58 -8.54
CA ARG A 265 19.37 -19.88 -9.86
C ARG A 265 20.84 -19.54 -9.89
N VAL A 266 21.64 -20.47 -10.42
CA VAL A 266 23.09 -20.32 -10.54
C VAL A 266 23.57 -20.43 -11.98
N THR A 267 24.68 -19.78 -12.28
CA THR A 267 25.31 -19.74 -13.60
C THR A 267 26.82 -19.60 -13.47
N ASP A 268 27.57 -20.15 -14.42
CA ASP A 268 29.01 -19.90 -14.63
C ASP A 268 29.27 -18.80 -15.67
N SER A 269 28.20 -18.17 -16.16
CA SER A 269 28.21 -17.08 -17.14
C SER A 269 27.33 -15.93 -16.65
N ASN A 270 26.61 -15.25 -17.55
CA ASN A 270 25.79 -14.08 -17.22
C ASN A 270 24.30 -14.45 -17.22
N LEU A 271 23.60 -14.09 -16.14
CA LEU A 271 22.14 -14.14 -16.07
C LEU A 271 21.56 -12.74 -16.01
N THR A 272 20.42 -12.54 -16.67
CA THR A 272 19.76 -11.23 -16.69
C THR A 272 18.24 -11.36 -16.67
N TRP A 273 17.64 -10.70 -15.68
CA TRP A 273 16.20 -10.46 -15.55
C TRP A 273 15.85 -9.06 -16.05
N VAL A 274 14.70 -8.92 -16.69
CA VAL A 274 14.26 -7.68 -17.33
C VAL A 274 12.86 -7.32 -16.86
N PHE A 275 12.68 -6.05 -16.46
CA PHE A 275 11.43 -5.56 -15.89
C PHE A 275 10.94 -4.31 -16.62
N HIS A 276 9.65 -4.29 -16.95
CA HIS A 276 9.02 -3.15 -17.59
C HIS A 276 8.59 -2.11 -16.54
N LEU A 277 9.14 -0.91 -16.62
CA LEU A 277 8.95 0.14 -15.64
C LEU A 277 8.60 1.48 -16.30
N ASN A 278 7.99 2.36 -15.52
CA ASN A 278 7.61 3.68 -15.99
C ASN A 278 8.77 4.68 -15.81
N PRO A 279 9.14 5.47 -16.83
CA PRO A 279 10.13 6.53 -16.65
C PRO A 279 9.60 7.62 -15.69
N GLY A 280 10.50 8.45 -15.16
CA GLY A 280 10.14 9.59 -14.30
C GLY A 280 10.14 9.28 -12.79
N TYR A 281 10.48 8.07 -12.39
CA TYR A 281 10.63 7.65 -10.99
C TYR A 281 12.03 7.10 -10.71
N LYS A 282 12.39 7.07 -9.42
CA LYS A 282 13.48 6.22 -8.93
C LYS A 282 12.88 4.88 -8.51
N TYR A 283 13.69 3.84 -8.55
CA TYR A 283 13.31 2.49 -8.16
C TYR A 283 14.31 1.94 -7.15
N LEU A 284 13.82 1.18 -6.18
CA LEU A 284 14.62 0.34 -5.31
C LEU A 284 14.61 -1.07 -5.90
N ALA A 285 15.77 -1.59 -6.29
CA ALA A 285 15.95 -2.98 -6.65
C ALA A 285 16.64 -3.70 -5.49
N ARG A 286 15.92 -4.63 -4.84
CA ARG A 286 16.42 -5.44 -3.74
C ARG A 286 16.76 -6.83 -4.24
N MET A 287 18.02 -7.22 -4.17
CA MET A 287 18.50 -8.54 -4.56
C MET A 287 18.76 -9.40 -3.33
N HIS A 288 18.18 -10.60 -3.29
CA HIS A 288 18.29 -11.52 -2.16
C HIS A 288 19.27 -12.65 -2.45
N PHE A 289 20.16 -12.92 -1.50
CA PHE A 289 21.25 -13.88 -1.60
C PHE A 289 21.27 -14.80 -0.38
N CYS A 290 21.59 -16.07 -0.61
CA CYS A 290 21.84 -17.06 0.42
C CYS A 290 22.70 -18.16 -0.19
N ASP A 291 23.89 -18.38 0.37
CA ASP A 291 24.79 -19.41 -0.13
C ASP A 291 24.29 -20.80 0.28
N ILE A 292 23.55 -21.42 -0.64
CA ILE A 292 23.01 -22.77 -0.53
C ILE A 292 23.72 -23.77 -1.46
N VAL A 293 24.84 -23.36 -2.07
CA VAL A 293 25.53 -24.14 -3.12
C VAL A 293 26.95 -24.51 -2.73
N SER A 294 27.65 -23.66 -1.97
CA SER A 294 29.03 -23.90 -1.60
C SER A 294 29.16 -25.01 -0.56
N LEU A 295 30.20 -25.82 -0.69
CA LEU A 295 30.53 -26.85 0.31
C LEU A 295 31.34 -26.27 1.48
N ALA A 296 32.00 -25.13 1.25
CA ALA A 296 32.77 -24.40 2.25
C ALA A 296 32.71 -22.89 1.99
N LEU A 297 33.07 -22.11 3.00
CA LEU A 297 33.15 -20.65 2.91
C LEU A 297 34.22 -20.20 1.91
N ASN A 298 34.08 -18.97 1.42
CA ASN A 298 35.04 -18.29 0.54
C ASN A 298 35.24 -19.04 -0.80
N GLN A 299 34.19 -19.69 -1.31
CA GLN A 299 34.18 -20.38 -2.60
C GLN A 299 33.41 -19.65 -3.69
N LEU A 300 32.58 -18.67 -3.31
CA LEU A 300 31.59 -18.06 -4.18
C LEU A 300 31.82 -16.55 -4.27
N TYR A 301 32.24 -16.11 -5.46
CA TYR A 301 32.48 -14.71 -5.81
C TYR A 301 31.82 -14.44 -7.15
N PHE A 302 31.04 -13.37 -7.24
CA PHE A 302 30.37 -13.01 -8.48
C PHE A 302 30.09 -11.51 -8.54
N ASP A 303 29.87 -11.02 -9.75
CA ASP A 303 29.57 -9.61 -9.99
C ASP A 303 28.06 -9.41 -10.06
N ILE A 304 27.57 -8.30 -9.49
CA ILE A 304 26.18 -7.86 -9.60
C ILE A 304 26.11 -6.80 -10.69
N MET A 305 25.15 -6.98 -11.59
CA MET A 305 24.95 -6.10 -12.74
C MET A 305 23.59 -5.41 -12.70
N ILE A 306 23.57 -4.12 -13.01
CA ILE A 306 22.35 -3.34 -13.23
C ILE A 306 22.49 -2.58 -14.55
N ASN A 307 21.47 -2.63 -15.40
CA ASN A 307 21.46 -1.98 -16.71
C ASN A 307 22.69 -2.32 -17.58
N GLY A 308 23.15 -3.58 -17.49
CA GLY A 308 24.30 -4.09 -18.23
C GLY A 308 25.67 -3.64 -17.73
N LYS A 309 25.74 -2.94 -16.59
CA LYS A 309 26.99 -2.51 -15.94
C LYS A 309 27.20 -3.27 -14.64
N VAL A 310 28.44 -3.60 -14.32
CA VAL A 310 28.82 -4.14 -13.00
C VAL A 310 28.73 -3.01 -11.99
N VAL A 311 27.84 -3.14 -11.02
CA VAL A 311 27.61 -2.13 -9.95
C VAL A 311 28.17 -2.57 -8.60
N TYR A 312 28.45 -3.86 -8.44
CA TYR A 312 29.14 -4.43 -7.30
C TYR A 312 30.03 -5.55 -7.84
N ASP A 313 31.35 -5.36 -7.76
CA ASP A 313 32.32 -6.33 -8.23
C ASP A 313 32.69 -7.32 -7.13
N ASN A 314 32.98 -8.56 -7.52
CA ASN A 314 33.58 -9.57 -6.64
C ASN A 314 32.82 -9.77 -5.31
N PHE A 315 31.50 -9.80 -5.36
CA PHE A 315 30.67 -9.93 -4.17
C PHE A 315 31.01 -11.22 -3.41
N ASP A 316 31.58 -11.03 -2.22
CA ASP A 316 31.94 -12.10 -1.29
C ASP A 316 30.78 -12.31 -0.31
N LEU A 317 29.92 -13.28 -0.63
CA LEU A 317 28.77 -13.61 0.20
C LEU A 317 29.18 -14.21 1.55
N SER A 318 30.33 -14.89 1.64
CA SER A 318 30.84 -15.41 2.92
C SER A 318 31.24 -14.28 3.85
N LYS A 319 31.86 -13.22 3.33
CA LYS A 319 32.14 -12.00 4.10
C LYS A 319 30.86 -11.26 4.49
N ALA A 320 29.91 -11.12 3.57
CA ALA A 320 28.66 -10.40 3.83
C ALA A 320 27.75 -11.07 4.89
N THR A 321 27.95 -12.36 5.14
CA THR A 321 27.14 -13.18 6.07
C THR A 321 27.91 -13.59 7.33
N ASP A 322 29.00 -12.89 7.66
CA ASP A 322 29.86 -13.19 8.81
C ASP A 322 30.31 -14.66 8.86
N GLN A 323 30.84 -15.13 7.73
CA GLN A 323 31.43 -16.46 7.55
C GLN A 323 30.42 -17.59 7.84
N SER A 324 29.22 -17.48 7.25
CA SER A 324 28.13 -18.41 7.51
C SER A 324 27.37 -18.83 6.26
N LEU A 325 27.40 -20.12 5.96
CA LEU A 325 26.60 -20.70 4.88
C LEU A 325 25.11 -20.69 5.22
N ALA A 326 24.28 -20.84 4.17
CA ALA A 326 22.83 -20.83 4.23
C ALA A 326 22.25 -19.63 5.01
N SER A 327 22.99 -18.52 5.07
CA SER A 327 22.61 -17.32 5.83
C SER A 327 22.11 -16.25 4.87
N PRO A 328 20.87 -15.75 5.03
CA PRO A 328 20.29 -14.74 4.17
C PRO A 328 20.98 -13.38 4.22
N PHE A 329 21.10 -12.75 3.05
CA PHE A 329 21.55 -11.38 2.88
C PHE A 329 20.76 -10.72 1.75
N TYR A 330 20.62 -9.40 1.77
CA TYR A 330 20.09 -8.65 0.64
C TYR A 330 20.92 -7.40 0.38
N ILE A 331 20.89 -6.93 -0.86
CA ILE A 331 21.47 -5.64 -1.24
C ILE A 331 20.41 -4.83 -1.95
N ASP A 332 20.27 -3.59 -1.50
CA ASP A 332 19.38 -2.59 -2.06
C ASP A 332 20.14 -1.66 -2.99
N PHE A 333 19.60 -1.42 -4.19
CA PHE A 333 20.13 -0.49 -5.17
C PHE A 333 19.07 0.53 -5.54
N VAL A 334 19.40 1.82 -5.46
CA VAL A 334 18.51 2.89 -5.96
C VAL A 334 18.90 3.25 -7.38
N VAL A 335 17.99 2.97 -8.31
CA VAL A 335 18.21 3.11 -9.75
C VAL A 335 17.28 4.17 -10.34
N ARG A 336 17.77 4.86 -11.38
CA ARG A 336 16.96 5.75 -12.22
C ARG A 336 17.02 5.20 -13.65
N LEU A 337 15.91 5.28 -14.37
CA LEU A 337 15.85 4.85 -15.77
C LEU A 337 16.32 5.97 -16.70
N ASP A 338 17.27 5.66 -17.57
CA ASP A 338 17.85 6.59 -18.55
C ASP A 338 17.03 6.53 -19.85
N ASN A 339 15.82 7.10 -19.84
CA ASN A 339 14.83 7.12 -20.93
C ASN A 339 14.36 5.74 -21.45
N THR A 340 14.95 4.64 -20.99
CA THR A 340 14.44 3.28 -21.25
C THR A 340 13.23 2.99 -20.37
N ARG A 341 12.37 2.06 -20.82
CA ARG A 341 11.26 1.52 -20.03
C ARG A 341 11.62 0.19 -19.34
N PHE A 342 12.91 -0.11 -19.28
CA PHE A 342 13.40 -1.40 -18.84
C PHE A 342 14.47 -1.21 -17.78
N LEU A 343 14.30 -1.92 -16.66
CA LEU A 343 15.38 -2.19 -15.73
C LEU A 343 15.89 -3.59 -16.01
N THR A 344 17.21 -3.73 -16.18
CA THR A 344 17.84 -5.04 -16.20
C THR A 344 18.65 -5.24 -14.93
N VAL A 345 18.49 -6.41 -14.32
CA VAL A 345 19.23 -6.84 -13.14
C VAL A 345 19.88 -8.16 -13.49
N GLY A 346 21.12 -8.38 -13.07
CA GLY A 346 21.85 -9.58 -13.45
C GLY A 346 22.97 -9.94 -12.50
N ILE A 347 23.50 -11.13 -12.72
CA ILE A 347 24.67 -11.67 -12.04
C ILE A 347 25.63 -12.21 -13.11
N SER A 348 26.92 -12.14 -12.83
CA SER A 348 27.99 -12.62 -13.72
C SER A 348 29.06 -13.33 -12.89
N SER A 349 29.69 -14.34 -13.46
CA SER A 349 30.89 -14.95 -12.89
C SER A 349 31.97 -13.89 -12.61
N SER A 350 32.63 -13.95 -11.46
CA SER A 350 33.73 -13.05 -11.09
C SER A 350 35.05 -13.49 -11.73
N ARG A 351 36.03 -12.58 -11.83
CA ARG A 351 37.41 -12.94 -12.21
C ARG A 351 38.25 -13.49 -11.06
N LEU A 352 37.81 -13.32 -9.81
CA LEU A 352 38.50 -13.78 -8.60
C LEU A 352 38.11 -15.22 -8.19
N GLY A 353 37.02 -15.76 -8.74
CA GLY A 353 36.60 -17.13 -8.46
C GLY A 353 37.61 -18.16 -8.96
N PHE A 354 37.86 -19.21 -8.18
CA PHE A 354 38.58 -20.38 -8.67
C PHE A 354 37.81 -20.96 -9.88
N PRO A 355 38.48 -21.42 -10.96
CA PRO A 355 37.81 -21.86 -12.18
C PRO A 355 36.75 -22.95 -11.97
N ALA A 356 36.91 -23.79 -10.94
CA ALA A 356 35.98 -24.87 -10.61
C ALA A 356 34.70 -24.39 -9.87
N ASN A 357 34.71 -23.20 -9.24
CA ASN A 357 33.65 -22.70 -8.37
C ASN A 357 33.18 -21.28 -8.76
N ASN A 358 33.46 -20.84 -9.99
CA ASN A 358 33.13 -19.51 -10.45
C ASN A 358 31.64 -19.38 -10.82
N LEU A 359 30.79 -19.43 -9.81
CA LEU A 359 29.34 -19.36 -9.96
C LEU A 359 28.81 -18.03 -9.43
N GLY A 360 27.89 -17.42 -10.17
CA GLY A 360 26.96 -16.43 -9.61
C GLY A 360 25.68 -17.10 -9.15
N LEU A 361 25.06 -16.54 -8.10
CA LEU A 361 23.73 -16.96 -7.67
C LEU A 361 22.81 -15.79 -7.33
N LEU A 362 21.50 -16.03 -7.43
CA LEU A 362 20.44 -15.15 -6.93
C LEU A 362 19.29 -16.00 -6.39
N ASN A 363 18.74 -15.62 -5.23
CA ASN A 363 17.64 -16.35 -4.57
C ASN A 363 16.30 -15.64 -4.72
N GLY A 364 16.30 -14.31 -4.77
CA GLY A 364 15.08 -13.53 -4.89
C GLY A 364 15.34 -12.12 -5.40
N LEU A 365 14.29 -11.46 -5.88
CA LEU A 365 14.36 -10.09 -6.36
C LEU A 365 13.05 -9.35 -6.07
N GLU A 366 13.16 -8.15 -5.51
CA GLU A 366 12.04 -7.22 -5.36
C GLU A 366 12.34 -5.90 -6.07
N ILE A 367 11.32 -5.29 -6.67
CA ILE A 367 11.42 -3.97 -7.30
C ILE A 367 10.30 -3.10 -6.76
N PHE A 368 10.70 -1.97 -6.19
CA PHE A 368 9.79 -0.97 -5.66
C PHE A 368 9.94 0.34 -6.42
N LYS A 369 8.82 0.99 -6.74
CA LYS A 369 8.82 2.38 -7.22
C LYS A 369 8.85 3.31 -6.02
N ILE A 370 9.77 4.27 -6.01
CA ILE A 370 9.87 5.30 -4.98
C ILE A 370 9.06 6.52 -5.42
N ASN A 371 8.29 7.13 -4.53
CA ASN A 371 7.52 8.34 -4.84
C ASN A 371 8.42 9.45 -5.42
N ASN A 372 7.84 10.28 -6.27
CA ASN A 372 8.52 11.43 -6.82
C ASN A 372 8.63 12.57 -5.79
N THR A 373 9.26 13.68 -6.19
CA THR A 373 9.51 14.86 -5.34
C THR A 373 8.25 15.56 -4.84
N VAL A 374 7.07 15.21 -5.37
CA VAL A 374 5.79 15.76 -4.92
C VAL A 374 4.96 14.77 -4.10
N GLY A 375 5.54 13.63 -3.70
CA GLY A 375 4.87 12.63 -2.89
C GLY A 375 3.87 11.76 -3.65
N SER A 376 4.00 11.66 -4.98
CA SER A 376 3.13 10.82 -5.81
C SER A 376 3.85 9.56 -6.28
N LEU A 377 3.12 8.44 -6.33
CA LEU A 377 3.52 7.17 -6.95
C LEU A 377 2.87 6.94 -8.32
N ASP A 378 1.92 7.81 -8.69
CA ASP A 378 1.20 7.75 -9.95
C ASP A 378 0.88 9.15 -10.50
N GLY A 379 1.48 9.50 -11.63
CA GLY A 379 1.43 10.85 -12.20
C GLY A 379 2.15 11.95 -11.40
N THR A 380 1.87 13.21 -11.74
CA THR A 380 2.56 14.41 -11.23
C THR A 380 1.70 15.28 -10.31
N VAL A 381 0.51 14.79 -9.94
CA VAL A 381 -0.47 15.57 -9.16
C VAL A 381 -0.03 15.63 -7.69
N LYS A 382 -0.08 16.82 -7.09
CA LYS A 382 0.24 17.03 -5.66
C LYS A 382 -0.99 16.74 -4.79
N PHE A 383 -0.76 16.19 -3.59
CA PHE A 383 -1.78 16.05 -2.54
C PHE A 383 -2.60 17.34 -2.30
N PHE A 384 -1.93 18.49 -2.16
CA PHE A 384 -2.61 19.78 -1.90
C PHE A 384 -3.50 20.27 -3.07
N MET A 385 -3.29 19.77 -4.28
CA MET A 385 -4.13 20.11 -5.43
C MET A 385 -5.49 19.40 -5.32
N PHE A 386 -5.54 18.20 -4.73
CA PHE A 386 -6.78 17.51 -4.36
C PHE A 386 -7.54 18.27 -3.27
N LEU A 387 -6.83 18.74 -2.23
CA LEU A 387 -7.46 19.47 -1.12
C LEU A 387 -8.06 20.81 -1.58
N ARG A 388 -7.39 21.52 -2.49
CA ARG A 388 -7.91 22.75 -3.10
C ARG A 388 -9.19 22.53 -3.92
N SER A 389 -9.31 21.40 -4.62
CA SER A 389 -10.54 21.08 -5.37
C SER A 389 -11.74 20.90 -4.45
N LEU A 390 -11.57 20.31 -3.26
CA LEU A 390 -12.64 20.19 -2.26
C LEU A 390 -12.95 21.55 -1.59
N LEU A 391 -11.94 22.34 -1.24
CA LEU A 391 -12.10 23.60 -0.52
C LEU A 391 -12.65 24.76 -1.37
N CYS A 392 -12.34 24.80 -2.68
CA CYS A 392 -12.84 25.84 -3.57
C CYS A 392 -14.38 25.81 -3.71
N GLY A 393 -15.00 24.63 -3.61
CA GLY A 393 -16.46 24.48 -3.58
C GLY A 393 -17.09 25.20 -2.38
N PHE A 394 -16.49 25.08 -1.20
CA PHE A 394 -16.97 25.77 0.02
C PHE A 394 -16.82 27.28 -0.07
N THR A 395 -15.71 27.79 -0.62
CA THR A 395 -15.53 29.24 -0.80
C THR A 395 -16.52 29.82 -1.81
N PHE A 396 -16.84 29.08 -2.87
CA PHE A 396 -17.78 29.54 -3.89
C PHE A 396 -19.24 29.49 -3.39
N ILE A 397 -19.62 28.45 -2.66
CA ILE A 397 -20.95 28.35 -2.02
C ILE A 397 -21.12 29.43 -0.94
N SER A 398 -20.08 29.68 -0.13
CA SER A 398 -20.10 30.75 0.87
C SER A 398 -20.24 32.13 0.23
N LEU A 399 -19.52 32.41 -0.87
CA LEU A 399 -19.65 33.66 -1.62
C LEU A 399 -21.04 33.80 -2.26
N ILE A 400 -21.63 32.73 -2.78
CA ILE A 400 -23.00 32.74 -3.31
C ILE A 400 -24.03 32.99 -2.20
N ALA A 401 -23.87 32.36 -1.03
CA ALA A 401 -24.76 32.57 0.11
C ALA A 401 -24.68 34.02 0.62
N VAL A 402 -23.47 34.59 0.72
CA VAL A 402 -23.27 35.99 1.10
C VAL A 402 -23.85 36.94 0.05
N ALA A 403 -23.65 36.67 -1.24
CA ALA A 403 -24.24 37.46 -2.32
C ALA A 403 -25.78 37.39 -2.31
N PHE A 404 -26.35 36.21 -2.06
CA PHE A 404 -27.79 36.03 -1.92
C PHE A 404 -28.35 36.79 -0.71
N MET A 405 -27.68 36.72 0.44
CA MET A 405 -28.05 37.48 1.63
C MET A 405 -27.98 39.00 1.40
N LEU A 406 -26.95 39.48 0.70
CA LEU A 406 -26.81 40.90 0.31
C LEU A 406 -27.92 41.34 -0.65
N VAL A 407 -28.29 40.51 -1.63
CA VAL A 407 -29.40 40.81 -2.55
C VAL A 407 -30.74 40.84 -1.80
N GLN A 408 -30.95 39.93 -0.86
CA GLN A 408 -32.16 39.93 -0.03
C GLN A 408 -32.21 41.17 0.88
N TRP A 409 -31.07 41.56 1.47
CA TRP A 409 -30.95 42.77 2.28
C TRP A 409 -31.22 44.05 1.48
N LEU A 410 -30.65 44.16 0.27
CA LEU A 410 -30.92 45.29 -0.63
C LEU A 410 -32.39 45.32 -1.11
N ARG A 411 -33.05 44.17 -1.22
CA ARG A 411 -34.48 44.05 -1.54
C ARG A 411 -35.40 44.41 -0.37
N THR A 412 -34.95 44.20 0.87
CA THR A 412 -35.71 44.63 2.06
C THR A 412 -35.61 46.14 2.25
N GLU A 413 -34.46 46.75 1.98
CA GLU A 413 -34.26 48.21 2.08
C GLU A 413 -35.10 48.99 1.04
N THR A 414 -35.36 48.38 -0.12
CA THR A 414 -36.16 49.00 -1.20
C THR A 414 -37.68 48.84 -1.03
N ARG A 415 -38.15 48.19 0.04
CA ARG A 415 -39.58 48.10 0.41
C ARG A 415 -39.86 48.92 1.67
N SER A 416 -39.79 50.25 1.60
CA SER A 416 -40.95 51.19 1.60
C SER A 416 -40.88 52.17 2.79
N PRO A 417 -41.51 53.37 2.73
CA PRO A 417 -42.97 53.46 2.82
C PRO A 417 -43.62 54.37 1.77
N VAL A 418 -44.86 53.99 1.44
CA VAL A 418 -45.84 54.80 0.70
C VAL A 418 -45.96 56.19 1.32
N ALA A 419 -45.72 57.23 0.53
CA ALA A 419 -45.90 58.62 0.91
C ALA A 419 -47.40 58.93 1.04
N TRP A 420 -47.84 59.29 2.24
CA TRP A 420 -49.16 59.86 2.50
C TRP A 420 -49.24 61.26 1.89
N LEU A 421 -50.19 61.48 0.97
CA LEU A 421 -50.59 62.82 0.53
C LEU A 421 -51.53 63.46 1.57
N PRO A 422 -51.39 64.76 1.89
CA PRO A 422 -52.39 65.49 2.65
C PRO A 422 -53.55 65.91 1.74
N LEU A 423 -54.78 65.57 2.13
CA LEU A 423 -56.02 66.08 1.53
C LEU A 423 -56.31 67.51 2.04
N PRO A 424 -56.94 68.37 1.22
CA PRO A 424 -57.25 69.75 1.57
C PRO A 424 -58.48 69.82 2.49
N VAL A 425 -58.43 70.77 3.42
CA VAL A 425 -59.52 71.12 4.33
C VAL A 425 -60.36 72.20 3.66
N ASP A 426 -61.60 71.87 3.32
CA ASP A 426 -62.71 72.82 3.23
C ASP A 426 -64.04 72.04 3.21
N ALA A 427 -64.83 72.21 4.27
CA ALA A 427 -66.30 72.28 4.24
C ALA A 427 -66.83 72.41 5.67
N GLU A 428 -67.58 73.49 5.90
CA GLU A 428 -68.53 73.65 7.01
C GLU A 428 -69.46 72.44 7.12
N GLU A 429 -69.81 72.01 8.34
CA GLU A 429 -71.23 71.78 8.62
C GLU A 429 -71.59 71.85 10.11
N ARG A 430 -72.75 72.44 10.34
CA ARG A 430 -73.37 72.71 11.63
C ARG A 430 -73.95 71.44 12.22
N LYS A 431 -73.77 71.28 13.53
CA LYS A 431 -74.79 70.92 14.55
C LYS A 431 -76.06 70.21 14.03
N LEU A 432 -76.24 68.93 14.36
CA LEU A 432 -77.53 68.42 14.86
C LEU A 432 -77.39 67.13 15.68
N MET A 433 -78.21 67.08 16.74
CA MET A 433 -78.32 66.12 17.83
C MET A 433 -78.93 64.76 17.43
N ARG A 434 -78.70 63.77 18.33
CA ARG A 434 -79.54 62.58 18.67
C ARG A 434 -79.59 61.50 17.58
N GLU A 435 -79.63 60.19 17.85
CA GLU A 435 -80.06 59.40 19.01
C GLU A 435 -79.51 57.95 18.83
N ILE A 436 -79.32 57.23 19.94
CA ILE A 436 -79.06 55.77 20.01
C ILE A 436 -80.44 55.06 19.95
N PRO A 437 -80.66 53.94 19.23
CA PRO A 437 -80.54 52.61 19.86
C PRO A 437 -80.13 51.38 18.98
N ILE A 438 -79.30 50.53 19.59
CA ILE A 438 -79.42 49.07 19.81
C ILE A 438 -80.17 48.22 18.74
N THR A 439 -79.50 47.20 18.15
CA THR A 439 -79.78 45.74 18.34
C THR A 439 -79.11 44.81 17.31
N SER A 440 -78.67 43.64 17.83
CA SER A 440 -78.59 42.27 17.24
C SER A 440 -77.65 42.01 16.05
N GLY A 441 -76.80 40.98 15.99
CA GLY A 441 -76.76 39.66 16.63
C GLY A 441 -76.69 38.55 15.55
N LYS A 442 -76.02 37.42 15.86
CA LYS A 442 -75.72 36.18 15.08
C LYS A 442 -74.34 36.21 14.39
N THR A 443 -73.32 35.39 14.67
CA THR A 443 -73.12 34.00 15.16
C THR A 443 -73.66 32.87 14.27
N VAL A 444 -72.79 31.85 14.14
CA VAL A 444 -72.97 30.46 13.66
C VAL A 444 -72.65 30.30 12.18
N GLN A 445 -71.69 29.47 11.73
CA GLN A 445 -70.96 28.36 12.35
C GLN A 445 -69.56 28.25 11.75
#